data_AF-A0A494Z6U2-F1
#
_entry.id   AF-A0A494Z6U2-F1
#
_cell.length_a   1.000
_cell.length_b   1.000
_cell.length_c   1.000
_cell.angle_alpha   90.00
_cell.angle_beta   90.00
_cell.angle_gamma   90.00
#
_symmetry.space_group_name_H-M   'P 1'
#
loop_
_entity.id
_entity.type
_entity.pdbx_description
1 polymer ?
#
loop_
_entity_poly.entity_id
_entity_poly.type
_entity_poly.pdbx_seq_one_letter_code
_entity_poly.pdbx_strand_id
1 'polypeptide(L)'
;MKINGPNQPNFNPYNKILQKQAAMQKEIKKQDQVEISTQAKKLQEAEKPNEQRAAYIKEIKNAVESGEYKVNAEKTAIKMIDFWSNK
;
A
#
# COMPACT_ATOMS: atom_id res chain seq x y z
N MET A 1 2.24 -6.56 -69.87
CA MET A 1 2.68 -5.36 -69.13
C MET A 1 2.08 -5.39 -67.73
N LYS A 2 2.91 -5.00 -66.75
CA LYS A 2 2.78 -4.92 -65.28
C LYS A 2 1.39 -5.16 -64.65
N ILE A 3 1.26 -6.27 -63.92
CA ILE A 3 0.23 -6.53 -62.92
C ILE A 3 0.92 -6.33 -61.57
N ASN A 4 0.77 -5.16 -60.93
CA ASN A 4 0.99 -4.87 -59.49
C ASN A 4 0.78 -3.36 -59.27
N GLY A 5 -0.33 -2.99 -58.60
CA GLY A 5 -0.67 -1.61 -58.27
C GLY A 5 0.11 -1.04 -57.06
N PRO A 6 0.03 0.29 -56.81
CA PRO A 6 0.99 1.03 -55.97
C PRO A 6 0.78 0.95 -54.45
N ASN A 7 0.13 -0.09 -53.91
CA ASN A 7 -0.05 -0.23 -52.46
C ASN A 7 -0.03 -1.70 -52.05
N GLN A 8 1.16 -2.26 -51.82
CA GLN A 8 1.30 -3.51 -51.08
C GLN A 8 1.40 -3.13 -49.59
N PRO A 9 0.37 -3.38 -48.75
CA PRO A 9 0.44 -3.03 -47.35
C PRO A 9 1.37 -4.00 -46.65
N ASN A 10 2.64 -3.60 -46.54
CA ASN A 10 3.70 -4.09 -45.63
C ASN A 10 3.36 -5.38 -44.84
N PHE A 11 3.16 -6.49 -45.56
CA PHE A 11 2.77 -7.78 -44.98
C PHE A 11 4.05 -8.54 -44.67
N ASN A 12 4.75 -8.11 -43.62
CA ASN A 12 5.96 -8.79 -43.18
C ASN A 12 5.62 -9.69 -41.98
N PRO A 13 5.36 -11.00 -42.19
CA PRO A 13 4.87 -11.90 -41.14
C PRO A 13 5.89 -12.10 -40.00
N TYR A 14 7.18 -11.87 -40.27
CA TYR A 14 8.26 -11.98 -39.28
C TYR A 14 8.21 -10.89 -38.21
N ASN A 15 7.73 -9.68 -38.54
CA ASN A 15 7.61 -8.59 -37.56
C ASN A 15 6.61 -8.94 -36.45
N LYS A 16 5.55 -9.70 -36.77
CA LYS A 16 4.55 -10.15 -35.79
C LYS A 16 5.14 -11.17 -34.81
N ILE A 17 6.09 -11.98 -35.25
CA ILE A 17 6.74 -13.00 -34.42
C ILE A 17 7.71 -12.35 -33.44
N LEU A 18 8.52 -11.39 -33.91
CA LEU A 18 9.43 -10.60 -33.07
C LEU A 18 8.69 -9.81 -31.99
N GLN A 19 7.55 -9.18 -32.34
CA GLN A 19 6.71 -8.48 -31.37
C GLN A 19 6.12 -9.43 -30.31
N LYS A 20 5.67 -10.62 -30.71
CA LYS A 20 5.16 -11.64 -29.76
C LYS A 20 6.26 -12.15 -28.82
N GLN A 21 7.47 -12.37 -29.32
CA GLN A 21 8.61 -12.80 -28.50
C GLN A 21 9.03 -11.73 -27.49
N ALA A 22 9.06 -10.46 -27.91
CA ALA A 22 9.37 -9.34 -27.02
C ALA A 22 8.29 -9.11 -25.94
N ALA A 23 7.02 -9.34 -26.27
CA ALA A 23 5.91 -9.28 -25.30
C ALA A 23 6.02 -10.41 -24.25
N MET A 24 6.30 -11.63 -24.68
CA MET A 24 6.46 -12.79 -23.80
C MET A 24 7.66 -12.63 -22.85
N GLN A 25 8.77 -12.06 -23.31
CA GLN A 25 9.93 -11.76 -22.44
C GLN A 25 9.63 -10.70 -21.35
N LYS A 26 8.68 -9.77 -21.59
CA LYS A 26 8.25 -8.81 -20.56
C LYS A 26 7.41 -9.46 -19.47
N GLU A 27 6.57 -10.45 -19.80
CA GLU A 27 5.76 -11.17 -18.82
C GLU A 27 6.60 -12.07 -17.91
N ILE A 28 7.68 -12.66 -18.45
CA ILE A 28 8.61 -13.52 -17.69
C ILE A 28 9.47 -12.69 -16.72
N LYS A 29 9.65 -11.39 -16.97
CA LYS A 29 10.39 -10.46 -16.08
C LYS A 29 9.51 -9.79 -15.01
N LYS A 30 8.37 -10.37 -14.64
CA LYS A 30 7.68 -9.94 -13.41
C LYS A 30 8.55 -10.35 -12.21
N GLN A 31 9.24 -9.37 -11.65
CA GLN A 31 9.96 -9.51 -10.39
C GLN A 31 8.99 -9.90 -9.28
N ASP A 32 9.42 -10.72 -8.34
CA ASP A 32 8.67 -10.97 -7.12
C ASP A 32 8.47 -9.63 -6.39
N GLN A 33 7.22 -9.16 -6.36
CA GLN A 33 6.82 -7.92 -5.69
C GLN A 33 5.85 -8.26 -4.57
N VAL A 34 6.19 -7.85 -3.35
CA VAL A 34 5.30 -7.94 -2.19
C VAL A 34 4.51 -6.64 -2.11
N GLU A 35 3.25 -6.68 -2.53
CA GLU A 35 2.33 -5.53 -2.44
C GLU A 35 1.47 -5.60 -1.17
N ILE A 36 1.22 -4.44 -0.55
CA ILE A 36 0.23 -4.32 0.52
C ILE A 36 -1.16 -4.57 -0.08
N SER A 37 -1.91 -5.52 0.47
CA SER A 37 -3.22 -5.90 -0.05
C SER A 37 -4.20 -4.71 -0.07
N THR A 38 -5.08 -4.69 -1.06
CA THR A 38 -6.13 -3.66 -1.18
C THR A 38 -7.04 -3.62 0.05
N GLN A 39 -7.26 -4.76 0.70
CA GLN A 39 -8.00 -4.85 1.95
C GLN A 39 -7.25 -4.21 3.12
N ALA A 40 -5.94 -4.45 3.24
CA ALA A 40 -5.13 -3.83 4.30
C ALA A 40 -5.07 -2.31 4.17
N LYS A 41 -4.95 -1.79 2.93
CA LYS A 41 -5.03 -0.34 2.66
C LYS A 41 -6.37 0.26 3.10
N LYS A 42 -7.49 -0.41 2.78
CA LYS A 42 -8.83 0.03 3.22
C LYS A 42 -8.99 0.04 4.74
N LEU A 43 -8.41 -0.93 5.45
CA LEU A 43 -8.41 -0.96 6.91
C LEU A 43 -7.57 0.19 7.49
N GLN A 44 -6.44 0.51 6.88
CA GLN A 44 -5.59 1.64 7.29
C GLN A 44 -6.28 3.00 7.03
N GLU A 45 -6.97 3.16 5.89
CA GLU A 45 -7.73 4.38 5.56
C GLU A 45 -8.90 4.64 6.51
N ALA A 46 -9.35 3.64 7.28
CA ALA A 46 -10.37 3.80 8.31
C ALA A 46 -9.87 4.55 9.55
N GLU A 47 -8.55 4.76 9.72
CA GLU A 47 -7.96 5.62 10.76
C GLU A 47 -8.15 7.12 10.45
N LYS A 48 -9.39 7.56 10.23
CA LYS A 48 -9.69 8.99 10.24
C LYS A 48 -9.37 9.57 11.63
N PRO A 49 -8.98 10.86 11.73
CA PRO A 49 -8.72 11.51 13.00
C PRO A 49 -9.96 11.41 13.90
N ASN A 50 -9.84 10.65 14.99
CA ASN A 50 -10.90 10.47 15.96
C ASN A 50 -10.95 11.70 16.88
N GLU A 51 -12.04 12.46 16.84
CA GLU A 51 -12.25 13.66 17.67
C GLU A 51 -12.15 13.34 19.18
N GLN A 52 -12.61 12.16 19.61
CA GLN A 52 -12.50 11.71 20.99
C GLN A 52 -11.04 11.53 21.40
N ARG A 53 -10.20 11.01 20.49
CA ARG A 53 -8.76 10.87 20.71
C ARG A 53 -8.08 12.24 20.80
N ALA A 54 -8.49 13.20 19.97
CA ALA A 54 -7.96 14.56 20.01
C ALA A 54 -8.29 15.26 21.34
N ALA A 55 -9.53 15.11 21.82
CA ALA A 55 -9.95 15.64 23.13
C ALA A 55 -9.14 15.02 24.27
N TYR A 56 -9.01 13.69 24.29
CA TYR A 56 -8.22 12.97 25.30
C TYR A 56 -6.75 13.41 25.34
N ILE A 57 -6.12 13.59 24.18
CA ILE A 57 -4.73 14.09 24.10
C ILE A 57 -4.63 15.50 24.68
N LYS A 58 -5.61 16.37 24.42
CA LYS A 58 -5.62 17.75 24.94
C LYS A 58 -5.70 17.76 26.47
N GLU A 59 -6.54 16.91 27.06
CA GLU A 59 -6.64 16.77 28.52
C GLU A 59 -5.31 16.33 29.14
N ILE A 60 -4.66 15.31 28.56
CA ILE A 60 -3.35 14.85 29.04
C ILE A 60 -2.31 15.97 28.96
N LYS A 61 -2.26 16.70 27.84
CA LYS A 61 -1.32 17.82 27.68
C LYS A 61 -1.50 18.87 28.76
N ASN A 62 -2.74 19.28 29.03
CA ASN A 62 -3.04 20.25 30.08
C ASN A 62 -2.61 19.72 31.48
N ALA A 63 -2.85 18.45 31.78
CA ALA A 63 -2.44 17.83 33.05
C ALA A 63 -0.90 17.74 33.19
N VAL A 64 -0.19 17.53 32.08
CA VAL A 64 1.28 17.52 32.07
C VAL A 64 1.84 18.92 32.26
N GLU A 65 1.31 19.92 31.55
CA GLU A 65 1.75 21.32 31.64
C GLU A 65 1.50 21.92 33.03
N SER A 66 0.39 21.55 33.69
CA SER A 66 0.08 21.95 35.07
C SER A 66 0.88 21.18 36.13
N GLY A 67 1.61 20.12 35.75
CA GLY A 67 2.36 19.26 36.68
C GLY A 67 1.48 18.31 37.50
N GLU A 68 0.18 18.23 37.22
CA GLU A 68 -0.78 17.36 37.93
C GLU A 68 -0.77 15.93 37.40
N TYR A 69 -0.16 15.69 36.24
CA TYR A 69 -0.09 14.36 35.64
C TYR A 69 0.74 13.38 36.48
N LYS A 70 0.06 12.37 37.03
CA LYS A 70 0.68 11.29 37.80
C LYS A 70 0.77 10.02 36.97
N VAL A 71 2.00 9.57 36.71
CA VAL A 71 2.26 8.28 36.07
C VAL A 71 1.79 7.16 37.00
N ASN A 72 0.88 6.31 36.52
CA ASN A 72 0.44 5.13 37.25
C ASN A 72 1.19 3.90 36.72
N ALA A 73 2.19 3.45 37.48
CA ALA A 73 3.05 2.33 37.09
C ALA A 73 2.28 1.00 36.94
N GLU A 74 1.28 0.75 37.79
CA GLU A 74 0.45 -0.46 37.71
C GLU A 74 -0.36 -0.49 36.41
N LYS A 75 -1.03 0.62 36.06
CA LYS A 75 -1.78 0.75 34.81
C LYS A 75 -0.86 0.62 33.59
N THR A 76 0.35 1.17 33.65
CA THR A 76 1.34 1.01 32.58
C THR A 76 1.72 -0.46 32.40
N ALA A 77 2.02 -1.17 33.49
CA ALA A 77 2.37 -2.59 33.44
C ALA A 77 1.21 -3.45 32.90
N ILE A 78 -0.02 -3.19 33.33
CA ILE A 78 -1.22 -3.87 32.80
C ILE A 78 -1.34 -3.63 31.30
N LYS A 79 -1.23 -2.38 30.83
CA LYS A 79 -1.33 -2.05 29.40
C LYS A 79 -0.25 -2.69 28.54
N MET A 80 0.97 -2.75 29.08
CA MET A 80 2.09 -3.46 28.48
C MET A 80 1.74 -4.95 28.29
N ILE A 81 1.29 -5.61 29.35
CA ILE A 81 0.88 -7.01 29.30
C ILE A 81 -0.27 -7.19 28.31
N ASP A 82 -1.34 -6.40 28.39
CA ASP A 82 -2.51 -6.48 27.51
C ASP A 82 -2.10 -6.40 26.03
N PHE A 83 -1.21 -5.46 25.67
CA PHE A 83 -0.79 -5.26 24.29
C PHE A 83 0.00 -6.45 23.72
N TRP A 84 0.87 -7.08 24.52
CA TRP A 84 1.74 -8.17 24.04
C TRP A 84 1.17 -9.57 24.26
N SER A 85 0.24 -9.75 25.20
CA SER A 85 -0.24 -11.08 25.57
C SER A 85 -1.27 -11.67 24.61
N ASN A 86 -1.77 -10.89 23.66
CA ASN A 86 -2.73 -11.32 22.62
C ASN A 86 -3.92 -12.14 23.19
N LYS A 87 -4.31 -11.85 24.44
CA LYS A 87 -5.50 -12.40 25.09
C LYS A 87 -6.71 -11.54 24.78
#